data_AF-A0A9W3GHS7-F1
#
_entry.id   AF-A0A9W3GHS7-F1
#
_cell.length_a   1.000
_cell.length_b   1.000
_cell.length_c   1.000
_cell.angle_alpha   90.00
_cell.angle_beta   90.00
_cell.angle_gamma   90.00
#
_symmetry.space_group_name_H-M   'P 1'
#
loop_
_entity.id
_entity.type
_entity.pdbx_description
1 polymer ?
#
loop_
_entity_poly.entity_id
_entity_poly.type
_entity_poly.pdbx_seq_one_letter_code
_entity_poly.pdbx_strand_id
1 'polypeptide(L)'
;MYCSAECRLAAAEQYHQVLCPGPSQDDPLHPLNKLQEAWRSVHYPPETASIMLMARMVATVKQAKDKDRWIRLFSQFCNKMANEEEEIVHKLLGDKFKGQLELLRRLFTEALYEEALSQWFTPDGFRSLFALVGTNGQGIGTSSLSQWVHACDALELKPQDREQLDAFIDQLYKDIEAATGEFLNCEGSGLFVLQSCCNHSCVPNAETSFPENNFLLHVTALEDIKPGEEICISYLDCCQRERSRHSRHKILRENYLFVCSCPKCLAEADEPNVTSEEEEDEEEEEGEPEDAELGDEMTDV
;
A
#
# COMPACT_ATOMS: atom_id res chain seq x y z
N MET A 1 3.39 -20.46 -4.27
CA MET A 1 3.54 -21.70 -3.46
C MET A 1 2.32 -21.85 -2.55
N TYR A 2 2.05 -23.04 -2.03
CA TYR A 2 0.93 -23.30 -1.10
C TYR A 2 1.42 -24.21 0.03
N CYS A 3 0.93 -23.99 1.25
CA CYS A 3 1.31 -24.81 2.41
C CYS A 3 0.70 -26.23 2.38
N SER A 4 -0.43 -26.42 1.68
CA SER A 4 -1.06 -27.73 1.51
C SER A 4 -1.83 -27.85 0.18
N ALA A 5 -2.26 -29.07 -0.14
CA ALA A 5 -3.11 -29.34 -1.30
C ALA A 5 -4.48 -28.67 -1.17
N GLU A 6 -5.03 -28.62 0.04
CA GLU A 6 -6.30 -27.98 0.37
C GLU A 6 -6.21 -26.47 0.15
N CYS A 7 -5.15 -25.80 0.62
CA CYS A 7 -4.95 -24.38 0.36
C CYS A 7 -4.77 -24.07 -1.13
N ARG A 8 -4.08 -24.96 -1.87
CA ARG A 8 -3.97 -24.83 -3.33
C ARG A 8 -5.34 -24.96 -4.00
N LEU A 9 -6.15 -25.95 -3.61
CA LEU A 9 -7.48 -26.16 -4.17
C LEU A 9 -8.41 -24.98 -3.85
N ALA A 10 -8.41 -24.50 -2.61
CA ALA A 10 -9.20 -23.33 -2.19
C ALA A 10 -8.82 -22.09 -3.01
N ALA A 11 -7.52 -21.81 -3.19
CA ALA A 11 -7.07 -20.71 -4.03
C ALA A 11 -7.46 -20.90 -5.50
N ALA A 12 -7.31 -22.12 -6.03
CA ALA A 12 -7.71 -22.48 -7.40
C ALA A 12 -9.21 -22.26 -7.63
N GLU A 13 -10.07 -22.65 -6.70
CA GLU A 13 -11.52 -22.45 -6.78
C GLU A 13 -11.91 -20.97 -6.67
N GLN A 14 -11.19 -20.18 -5.88
CA GLN A 14 -11.56 -18.79 -5.61
C GLN A 14 -11.07 -17.79 -6.66
N TYR A 15 -9.79 -17.81 -7.04
CA TYR A 15 -9.22 -16.79 -7.94
C TYR A 15 -8.03 -17.27 -8.81
N HIS A 16 -7.35 -18.35 -8.42
CA HIS A 16 -6.04 -18.65 -8.99
C HIS A 16 -6.08 -19.25 -10.39
N GLN A 17 -7.18 -19.90 -10.82
CA GLN A 17 -7.28 -20.44 -12.19
C GLN A 17 -7.19 -19.32 -13.24
N VAL A 18 -7.85 -18.19 -12.99
CA VAL A 18 -7.78 -17.01 -13.87
C VAL A 18 -6.38 -16.40 -13.88
N LEU A 19 -5.68 -16.43 -12.74
CA LEU A 19 -4.33 -15.86 -12.62
C LEU A 19 -3.20 -16.83 -13.01
N CYS A 20 -3.52 -18.06 -13.41
CA CYS A 20 -2.55 -19.07 -13.80
C CYS A 20 -2.84 -19.56 -15.23
N PRO A 21 -2.68 -18.70 -16.27
CA PRO A 21 -3.03 -19.04 -17.64
C PRO A 21 -2.04 -20.02 -18.30
N GLY A 22 -0.92 -20.35 -17.65
CA GLY A 22 0.10 -21.24 -18.18
C GLY A 22 1.47 -21.04 -17.51
N PRO A 23 2.56 -21.54 -18.11
CA PRO A 23 3.91 -21.31 -17.64
C PRO A 23 4.21 -19.81 -17.60
N SER A 24 4.53 -19.28 -16.41
CA SER A 24 4.68 -17.84 -16.20
C SER A 24 6.12 -17.41 -15.96
N GLN A 25 7.06 -18.33 -15.72
CA GLN A 25 8.34 -17.95 -15.12
C GLN A 25 9.34 -17.34 -16.13
N ASP A 26 9.26 -17.74 -17.40
CA ASP A 26 10.17 -17.29 -18.47
C ASP A 26 9.42 -16.86 -19.75
N ASP A 27 8.11 -16.60 -19.65
CA ASP A 27 7.31 -16.19 -20.81
C ASP A 27 7.16 -14.65 -20.86
N PRO A 28 7.90 -13.94 -21.74
CA PRO A 28 7.81 -12.49 -21.88
C PRO A 28 6.47 -12.05 -22.50
N LEU A 29 5.67 -12.99 -23.04
CA LEU A 29 4.34 -12.73 -23.55
C LEU A 29 3.25 -12.93 -22.50
N HIS A 30 3.59 -13.43 -21.31
CA HIS A 30 2.63 -13.68 -20.24
C HIS A 30 1.94 -12.36 -19.81
N PRO A 31 0.60 -12.26 -19.91
CA PRO A 31 -0.09 -10.99 -19.79
C PRO A 31 0.02 -10.37 -18.40
N LEU A 32 0.07 -11.19 -17.34
CA LEU A 32 0.30 -10.69 -15.98
C LEU A 32 1.74 -10.26 -15.72
N ASN A 33 2.72 -10.86 -16.40
CA ASN A 33 4.12 -10.44 -16.24
C ASN A 33 4.32 -9.06 -16.86
N LYS A 34 3.79 -8.85 -18.08
CA LYS A 34 3.79 -7.52 -18.72
C LYS A 34 3.12 -6.47 -17.84
N LEU A 35 1.99 -6.80 -17.23
CA LEU A 35 1.28 -5.91 -16.33
C LEU A 35 2.12 -5.57 -15.09
N GLN A 36 2.74 -6.57 -14.46
CA GLN A 36 3.62 -6.36 -13.29
C GLN A 36 4.87 -5.57 -13.63
N GLU A 37 5.53 -5.86 -14.75
CA GLU A 37 6.72 -5.14 -15.21
C GLU A 37 6.41 -3.68 -15.55
N ALA A 38 5.30 -3.45 -16.27
CA ALA A 38 4.82 -2.10 -16.54
C ALA A 38 4.52 -1.36 -15.23
N TRP A 39 3.91 -2.00 -14.24
CA TRP A 39 3.64 -1.40 -12.94
C TRP A 39 4.93 -1.05 -12.17
N ARG A 40 5.91 -1.95 -12.11
CA ARG A 40 7.21 -1.69 -11.46
C ARG A 40 7.99 -0.55 -12.10
N SER A 41 7.82 -0.32 -13.41
CA SER A 41 8.48 0.80 -14.10
C SER A 41 7.87 2.16 -13.83
N VAL A 42 6.69 2.22 -13.20
CA VAL A 42 5.94 3.46 -12.98
C VAL A 42 5.67 3.75 -11.51
N HIS A 43 5.61 2.73 -10.66
CA HIS A 43 5.47 2.92 -9.23
C HIS A 43 6.85 2.92 -8.56
N TYR A 44 7.09 3.91 -7.70
CA TYR A 44 8.26 3.96 -6.82
C TYR A 44 7.82 4.00 -5.34
N PRO A 45 8.40 3.16 -4.45
CA PRO A 45 9.33 2.09 -4.76
C PRO A 45 8.67 0.98 -5.62
N PRO A 46 9.44 0.27 -6.47
CA PRO A 46 8.86 -0.75 -7.35
C PRO A 46 8.21 -1.90 -6.57
N GLU A 47 6.90 -2.08 -6.74
CA GLU A 47 6.13 -3.09 -6.03
C GLU A 47 5.21 -3.87 -7.00
N THR A 48 4.44 -4.86 -6.52
CA THR A 48 3.45 -5.59 -7.35
C THR A 48 2.16 -5.94 -6.63
N ALA A 49 2.09 -5.73 -5.33
CA ALA A 49 0.95 -6.02 -4.49
C ALA A 49 -0.30 -5.23 -4.93
N SER A 50 -0.21 -3.94 -5.24
CA SER A 50 -1.39 -3.13 -5.58
C SER A 50 -2.05 -3.61 -6.87
N ILE A 51 -1.26 -3.70 -7.95
CA ILE A 51 -1.78 -4.15 -9.26
C ILE A 51 -2.25 -5.61 -9.22
N MET A 52 -1.58 -6.47 -8.43
CA MET A 52 -2.00 -7.85 -8.27
C MET A 52 -3.20 -8.03 -7.35
N LEU A 53 -3.43 -7.11 -6.40
CA LEU A 53 -4.65 -7.08 -5.61
C LEU A 53 -5.85 -6.75 -6.50
N MET A 54 -5.73 -5.75 -7.39
CA MET A 54 -6.73 -5.48 -8.43
C MET A 54 -6.96 -6.71 -9.32
N ALA A 55 -5.89 -7.38 -9.75
CA ALA A 55 -5.99 -8.59 -10.55
C ALA A 55 -6.73 -9.73 -9.82
N ARG A 56 -6.45 -9.92 -8.53
CA ARG A 56 -7.13 -10.89 -7.66
C ARG A 56 -8.61 -10.54 -7.45
N MET A 57 -8.96 -9.26 -7.35
CA MET A 57 -10.37 -8.84 -7.27
C MET A 57 -11.14 -9.25 -8.52
N VAL A 58 -10.61 -8.94 -9.71
CA VAL A 58 -11.22 -9.34 -10.98
C VAL A 58 -11.31 -10.85 -11.11
N ALA A 59 -10.23 -11.57 -10.82
CA ALA A 59 -10.18 -13.02 -10.88
C ALA A 59 -11.20 -13.69 -9.93
N THR A 60 -11.38 -13.12 -8.74
CA THR A 60 -12.38 -13.58 -7.77
C THR A 60 -13.80 -13.44 -8.32
N VAL A 61 -14.14 -12.29 -8.92
CA VAL A 61 -15.46 -12.10 -9.55
C VAL A 61 -15.62 -13.03 -10.76
N LYS A 62 -14.59 -13.15 -11.60
CA LYS A 62 -14.62 -13.95 -12.82
C LYS A 62 -14.87 -15.44 -12.54
N GLN A 63 -14.31 -15.98 -11.47
CA GLN A 63 -14.52 -17.37 -11.05
C GLN A 63 -15.77 -17.58 -10.19
N ALA A 64 -16.33 -16.53 -9.60
CA ALA A 64 -17.45 -16.66 -8.70
C ALA A 64 -18.72 -17.17 -9.41
N LYS A 65 -19.44 -18.07 -8.73
CA LYS A 65 -20.80 -18.49 -9.15
C LYS A 65 -21.81 -17.35 -8.98
N ASP A 66 -21.66 -16.57 -7.91
CA ASP A 66 -22.46 -15.37 -7.61
C ASP A 66 -21.53 -14.15 -7.73
N LYS A 67 -21.45 -13.59 -8.94
CA LYS A 67 -20.63 -12.42 -9.24
C LYS A 67 -21.12 -11.18 -8.50
N ASP A 68 -22.44 -11.02 -8.40
CA ASP A 68 -23.07 -9.85 -7.78
C ASP A 68 -22.73 -9.73 -6.29
N ARG A 69 -22.60 -10.87 -5.58
CA ARG A 69 -22.13 -10.86 -4.18
C ARG A 69 -20.78 -10.19 -4.03
N TRP A 70 -19.82 -10.50 -4.90
CA TRP A 70 -18.48 -9.92 -4.83
C TRP A 70 -18.45 -8.47 -5.28
N ILE A 71 -19.23 -8.13 -6.32
CA ILE A 71 -19.38 -6.74 -6.76
C ILE A 71 -19.95 -5.87 -5.63
N ARG A 72 -20.99 -6.35 -4.94
CA ARG A 72 -21.56 -5.68 -3.74
C ARG A 72 -20.60 -5.64 -2.55
N LEU A 73 -19.68 -6.60 -2.45
CA LEU A 73 -18.66 -6.57 -1.40
C LEU A 73 -17.65 -5.46 -1.70
N PHE A 74 -17.14 -5.40 -2.94
CA PHE A 74 -16.16 -4.39 -3.32
C PHE A 74 -16.73 -2.98 -3.33
N SER A 75 -18.03 -2.80 -3.60
CA SER A 75 -18.69 -1.50 -3.53
C SER A 75 -18.85 -0.94 -2.11
N GLN A 76 -18.48 -1.69 -1.06
CA GLN A 76 -18.49 -1.19 0.32
C GLN A 76 -17.22 -0.41 0.69
N PHE A 77 -16.13 -0.61 -0.06
CA PHE A 77 -14.91 0.17 0.14
C PHE A 77 -15.09 1.58 -0.39
N CYS A 78 -14.34 2.52 0.19
CA CYS A 78 -14.44 3.92 -0.19
C CYS A 78 -14.04 4.11 -1.68
N ASN A 79 -14.96 4.63 -2.48
CA ASN A 79 -14.70 5.16 -3.82
C ASN A 79 -14.93 6.69 -3.78
N LYS A 80 -13.88 7.47 -3.54
CA LYS A 80 -14.02 8.94 -3.43
C LYS A 80 -14.50 9.56 -4.74
N MET A 81 -15.13 10.73 -4.65
CA MET A 81 -15.79 11.43 -5.77
C MET A 81 -14.75 11.99 -6.77
N ALA A 82 -15.14 12.08 -8.04
CA ALA A 82 -14.31 12.38 -9.23
C ALA A 82 -13.24 13.50 -9.13
N ASN A 83 -13.38 14.51 -8.27
CA ASN A 83 -12.36 15.56 -8.10
C ASN A 83 -11.19 15.13 -7.20
N GLU A 84 -11.45 14.23 -6.24
CA GLU A 84 -10.46 13.66 -5.33
C GLU A 84 -9.70 12.49 -5.99
N GLU A 85 -10.36 11.78 -6.91
CA GLU A 85 -9.74 10.68 -7.68
C GLU A 85 -8.61 11.16 -8.60
N GLU A 86 -8.75 12.35 -9.20
CA GLU A 86 -7.68 12.92 -10.02
C GLU A 86 -6.44 13.27 -9.19
N GLU A 87 -6.57 13.76 -7.95
CA GLU A 87 -5.42 14.06 -7.07
C GLU A 87 -4.69 12.78 -6.60
N ILE A 88 -5.43 11.72 -6.22
CA ILE A 88 -4.82 10.42 -5.85
C ILE A 88 -4.12 9.79 -7.04
N VAL A 89 -4.77 9.77 -8.21
CA VAL A 89 -4.19 9.19 -9.42
C VAL A 89 -3.01 10.01 -9.90
N HIS A 90 -3.11 11.34 -9.86
CA HIS A 90 -2.01 12.25 -10.21
C HIS A 90 -0.82 12.11 -9.28
N LYS A 91 -1.00 11.79 -7.99
CA LYS A 91 0.14 11.53 -7.08
C LYS A 91 0.70 10.11 -7.19
N LEU A 92 -0.15 9.08 -7.26
CA LEU A 92 0.30 7.70 -7.50
C LEU A 92 1.06 7.57 -8.83
N LEU A 93 0.74 8.44 -9.77
CA LEU A 93 1.21 8.42 -11.15
C LEU A 93 1.32 9.89 -11.59
N GLY A 94 2.34 10.68 -11.22
CA GLY A 94 2.55 12.12 -11.58
C GLY A 94 1.97 12.68 -12.91
N ASP A 95 2.04 13.99 -13.15
CA ASP A 95 1.63 14.60 -14.45
C ASP A 95 2.23 13.90 -15.70
N LYS A 96 3.43 13.32 -15.57
CA LYS A 96 4.13 12.54 -16.61
C LYS A 96 3.47 11.17 -16.92
N PHE A 97 2.48 10.72 -16.16
CA PHE A 97 2.02 9.34 -16.16
C PHE A 97 0.62 9.14 -16.75
N LYS A 98 -0.05 10.18 -17.25
CA LYS A 98 -1.35 10.02 -17.96
C LYS A 98 -1.28 9.00 -19.11
N GLY A 99 -0.14 8.93 -19.80
CA GLY A 99 0.12 7.91 -20.84
C GLY A 99 0.39 6.51 -20.27
N GLN A 100 0.91 6.43 -19.06
CA GLN A 100 1.26 5.18 -18.38
C GLN A 100 0.03 4.52 -17.75
N LEU A 101 -0.90 5.29 -17.17
CA LEU A 101 -2.17 4.76 -16.67
C LEU A 101 -2.98 4.10 -17.80
N GLU A 102 -3.01 4.71 -18.99
CA GLU A 102 -3.70 4.14 -20.15
C GLU A 102 -3.00 2.86 -20.65
N LEU A 103 -1.66 2.83 -20.63
CA LEU A 103 -0.90 1.60 -20.90
C LEU A 103 -1.26 0.49 -19.91
N LEU A 104 -1.25 0.78 -18.60
CA LEU A 104 -1.62 -0.16 -17.55
C LEU A 104 -3.06 -0.64 -17.72
N ARG A 105 -4.01 0.25 -17.99
CA ARG A 105 -5.41 -0.10 -18.23
C ARG A 105 -5.56 -1.06 -19.40
N ARG A 106 -4.83 -0.81 -20.50
CA ARG A 106 -4.83 -1.69 -21.68
C ARG A 106 -4.28 -3.07 -21.35
N LEU A 107 -3.12 -3.14 -20.69
CA LEU A 107 -2.51 -4.41 -20.27
C LEU A 107 -3.42 -5.17 -19.29
N PHE A 108 -4.03 -4.46 -18.34
CA PHE A 108 -4.98 -5.01 -17.37
C PHE A 108 -6.24 -5.56 -18.07
N THR A 109 -6.76 -4.83 -19.06
CA THR A 109 -7.90 -5.26 -19.88
C THR A 109 -7.54 -6.51 -20.68
N GLU A 110 -6.41 -6.52 -21.38
CA GLU A 110 -5.94 -7.67 -22.15
C GLU A 110 -5.78 -8.92 -21.28
N ALA A 111 -5.24 -8.75 -20.07
CA ALA A 111 -5.01 -9.84 -19.15
C ALA A 111 -6.29 -10.40 -18.50
N LEU A 112 -7.24 -9.53 -18.15
CA LEU A 112 -8.25 -9.87 -17.14
C LEU A 112 -9.69 -9.52 -17.49
N TYR A 113 -9.98 -8.97 -18.67
CA TYR A 113 -11.32 -8.47 -19.01
C TYR A 113 -12.46 -9.42 -18.59
N GLU A 114 -13.47 -8.83 -17.98
CA GLU A 114 -14.67 -9.50 -17.49
C GLU A 114 -15.87 -8.59 -17.72
N GLU A 115 -16.89 -9.10 -18.44
CA GLU A 115 -18.06 -8.33 -18.87
C GLU A 115 -18.86 -7.78 -17.67
N ALA A 116 -19.00 -8.58 -16.61
CA ALA A 116 -19.68 -8.17 -15.38
C ALA A 116 -18.99 -7.00 -14.66
N LEU A 117 -17.71 -6.76 -14.96
CA LEU A 117 -16.89 -5.68 -14.41
C LEU A 117 -16.52 -4.64 -15.48
N SER A 118 -17.24 -4.59 -16.60
CA SER A 118 -16.92 -3.72 -17.74
C SER A 118 -16.62 -2.26 -17.36
N GLN A 119 -17.29 -1.72 -16.34
CA GLN A 119 -17.04 -0.37 -15.83
C GLN A 119 -15.61 -0.19 -15.30
N TRP A 120 -15.02 -1.18 -14.62
CA TRP A 120 -13.65 -1.11 -14.09
C TRP A 120 -12.58 -1.04 -15.19
N PHE A 121 -12.92 -1.41 -16.42
CA PHE A 121 -12.00 -1.36 -17.56
C PHE A 121 -12.15 -0.07 -18.38
N THR A 122 -13.08 0.82 -18.02
CA THR A 122 -13.14 2.18 -18.59
C THR A 122 -12.03 3.06 -18.00
N PRO A 123 -11.62 4.16 -18.65
CA PRO A 123 -10.64 5.08 -18.08
C PRO A 123 -11.01 5.56 -16.67
N ASP A 124 -12.25 5.96 -16.45
CA ASP A 124 -12.72 6.47 -15.16
C ASP A 124 -12.84 5.34 -14.14
N GLY A 125 -13.45 4.21 -14.49
CA GLY A 125 -13.58 3.10 -13.54
C GLY A 125 -12.25 2.45 -13.16
N PHE A 126 -11.24 2.49 -14.04
CA PHE A 126 -9.89 2.02 -13.71
C PHE A 126 -9.20 2.97 -12.72
N ARG A 127 -9.39 4.29 -12.85
CA ARG A 127 -8.95 5.29 -11.86
C ARG A 127 -9.62 5.05 -10.51
N SER A 128 -10.94 4.87 -10.49
CA SER A 128 -11.68 4.58 -9.25
C SER A 128 -11.21 3.28 -8.60
N LEU A 129 -10.86 2.25 -9.39
CA LEU A 129 -10.34 0.99 -8.86
C LEU A 129 -8.96 1.18 -8.20
N PHE A 130 -8.10 1.99 -8.80
CA PHE A 130 -6.81 2.37 -8.18
C PHE A 130 -7.02 3.16 -6.89
N ALA A 131 -7.89 4.16 -6.90
CA ALA A 131 -8.20 4.94 -5.70
C ALA A 131 -8.74 4.04 -4.57
N LEU A 132 -9.61 3.07 -4.90
CA LEU A 132 -10.11 2.08 -3.94
C LEU A 132 -8.98 1.27 -3.33
N VAL A 133 -8.08 0.70 -4.14
CA VAL A 133 -6.96 -0.12 -3.63
C VAL A 133 -5.96 0.74 -2.85
N GLY A 134 -5.65 1.94 -3.32
CA GLY A 134 -4.71 2.85 -2.64
C GLY A 134 -5.22 3.35 -1.28
N THR A 135 -6.53 3.58 -1.15
CA THR A 135 -7.12 4.13 0.10
C THR A 135 -7.56 3.07 1.11
N ASN A 136 -7.79 1.83 0.66
CA ASN A 136 -8.30 0.75 1.53
C ASN A 136 -7.32 -0.43 1.65
N GLY A 137 -6.22 -0.43 0.89
CA GLY A 137 -5.20 -1.46 0.92
C GLY A 137 -4.51 -1.51 2.27
N GLN A 138 -4.46 -2.70 2.87
CA GLN A 138 -3.78 -2.95 4.14
C GLN A 138 -2.65 -3.94 3.90
N GLY A 139 -1.44 -3.55 4.30
CA GLY A 139 -0.31 -4.48 4.39
C GLY A 139 -0.63 -5.62 5.35
N ILE A 140 -0.38 -6.86 4.92
CA ILE A 140 -0.60 -8.08 5.69
C ILE A 140 0.72 -8.55 6.26
N GLY A 141 0.69 -8.86 7.55
CA GLY A 141 1.78 -9.53 8.24
C GLY A 141 2.82 -8.59 8.84
N THR A 142 3.60 -9.19 9.73
CA THR A 142 4.86 -8.67 10.25
C THR A 142 5.88 -9.74 9.93
N SER A 143 6.92 -9.40 9.18
CA SER A 143 7.98 -10.34 8.81
C SER A 143 8.44 -11.17 10.01
N SER A 144 8.83 -12.42 9.79
CA SER A 144 9.35 -13.27 10.89
C SER A 144 10.51 -12.60 11.63
N LEU A 145 11.26 -11.75 10.94
CA LEU A 145 12.30 -10.90 11.53
C LEU A 145 11.71 -9.85 12.47
N SER A 146 10.72 -9.07 12.03
CA SER A 146 10.06 -8.05 12.86
C SER A 146 9.44 -8.65 14.13
N GLN A 147 8.83 -9.83 14.04
CA GLN A 147 8.34 -10.54 15.24
C GLN A 147 9.46 -10.97 16.18
N TRP A 148 10.58 -11.45 15.63
CA TRP A 148 11.74 -11.81 16.44
C TRP A 148 12.33 -10.58 17.14
N VAL A 149 12.40 -9.43 16.46
CA VAL A 149 12.82 -8.15 17.04
C VAL A 149 11.88 -7.72 18.17
N HIS A 150 10.57 -7.76 17.96
CA HIS A 150 9.60 -7.47 19.02
C HIS A 150 9.71 -8.42 20.22
N ALA A 151 10.00 -9.71 19.98
CA ALA A 151 10.25 -10.65 21.06
C ALA A 151 11.55 -10.33 21.82
N CYS A 152 12.57 -9.78 21.13
CA CYS A 152 13.81 -9.30 21.72
C CYS A 152 13.60 -8.07 22.63
N ASP A 153 12.69 -7.15 22.26
CA ASP A 153 12.34 -5.98 23.06
C ASP A 153 11.79 -6.37 24.45
N ALA A 154 11.00 -7.46 24.50
CA ALA A 154 10.39 -7.96 25.73
C ALA A 154 11.37 -8.69 26.68
N LEU A 155 12.61 -8.95 26.26
CA LEU A 155 13.60 -9.60 27.12
C LEU A 155 14.00 -8.67 28.27
N GLU A 156 14.30 -9.20 29.45
CA GLU A 156 14.95 -8.42 30.53
C GLU A 156 16.47 -8.64 30.44
N LEU A 157 17.19 -7.68 29.86
CA LEU A 157 18.64 -7.75 29.66
C LEU A 157 19.37 -6.67 30.46
N LYS A 158 20.64 -6.94 30.78
CA LYS A 158 21.54 -5.91 31.31
C LYS A 158 21.77 -4.83 30.23
N PRO A 159 22.03 -3.56 30.61
CA PRO A 159 22.20 -2.48 29.63
C PRO A 159 23.24 -2.78 28.54
N GLN A 160 24.36 -3.40 28.91
CA GLN A 160 25.41 -3.75 27.95
C GLN A 160 25.02 -4.88 26.98
N ASP A 161 24.17 -5.81 27.43
CA ASP A 161 23.68 -6.90 26.58
C ASP A 161 22.56 -6.39 25.64
N ARG A 162 21.76 -5.42 26.12
CA ARG A 162 20.77 -4.69 25.30
C ARG A 162 21.45 -3.96 24.16
N GLU A 163 22.44 -3.13 24.46
CA GLU A 163 23.15 -2.33 23.46
C GLU A 163 23.81 -3.21 22.38
N GLN A 164 24.36 -4.37 22.76
CA GLN A 164 24.91 -5.35 21.81
C GLN A 164 23.83 -5.98 20.93
N LEU A 165 22.66 -6.30 21.51
CA LEU A 165 21.55 -6.89 20.77
C LEU A 165 20.97 -5.88 19.77
N ASP A 166 20.75 -4.65 20.20
CA ASP A 166 20.20 -3.58 19.35
C ASP A 166 21.16 -3.31 18.18
N ALA A 167 22.47 -3.19 18.45
CA ALA A 167 23.48 -3.03 17.40
C ALA A 167 23.54 -4.21 16.42
N PHE A 168 23.30 -5.44 16.90
CA PHE A 168 23.21 -6.62 16.04
C PHE A 168 21.95 -6.58 15.17
N ILE A 169 20.80 -6.21 15.73
CA ILE A 169 19.53 -6.08 15.00
C ILE A 169 19.67 -5.03 13.90
N ASP A 170 20.24 -3.86 14.21
CA ASP A 170 20.49 -2.79 13.24
C ASP A 170 21.38 -3.26 12.10
N GLN A 171 22.47 -3.99 12.41
CA GLN A 171 23.35 -4.53 11.39
C GLN A 171 22.64 -5.60 10.54
N LEU A 172 21.80 -6.43 11.16
CA LEU A 172 21.03 -7.46 10.45
C LEU A 172 20.05 -6.84 9.45
N TYR A 173 19.36 -5.75 9.80
CA TYR A 173 18.50 -5.03 8.85
C TYR A 173 19.31 -4.47 7.68
N LYS A 174 20.45 -3.84 7.94
CA LYS A 174 21.36 -3.33 6.88
C LYS A 174 21.87 -4.44 5.97
N ASP A 175 22.24 -5.58 6.53
CA ASP A 175 22.74 -6.73 5.77
C ASP A 175 21.64 -7.34 4.88
N ILE A 176 20.41 -7.42 5.39
CA ILE A 176 19.25 -7.88 4.62
C ILE A 176 18.91 -6.89 3.51
N GLU A 177 18.92 -5.60 3.80
CA GLU A 177 18.66 -4.56 2.80
C GLU A 177 19.71 -4.59 1.68
N ALA A 178 20.99 -4.70 2.04
CA ALA A 178 22.07 -4.83 1.05
C ALA A 178 21.94 -6.09 0.17
N ALA A 179 21.39 -7.18 0.72
CA ALA A 179 21.22 -8.45 0.01
C ALA A 179 19.93 -8.52 -0.82
N THR A 180 18.87 -7.83 -0.40
CA THR A 180 17.50 -8.01 -0.93
C THR A 180 16.88 -6.74 -1.51
N GLY A 181 17.53 -5.58 -1.33
CA GLY A 181 16.91 -4.27 -1.55
C GLY A 181 16.03 -3.86 -0.37
N GLU A 182 15.13 -2.91 -0.59
CA GLU A 182 14.21 -2.41 0.44
C GLU A 182 13.41 -3.56 1.09
N PHE A 183 13.67 -3.81 2.37
CA PHE A 183 13.05 -4.89 3.12
C PHE A 183 11.71 -4.45 3.70
N LEU A 184 10.63 -4.79 3.01
CA LEU A 184 9.28 -4.54 3.53
C LEU A 184 8.95 -5.56 4.62
N ASN A 185 8.55 -5.08 5.80
CA ASN A 185 8.01 -5.93 6.88
C ASN A 185 6.63 -6.54 6.55
N CYS A 186 6.18 -6.41 5.31
CA CYS A 186 4.86 -6.72 4.81
C CYS A 186 4.92 -7.98 3.92
N GLU A 187 4.17 -9.03 4.28
CA GLU A 187 4.13 -10.29 3.53
C GLU A 187 3.13 -10.26 2.35
N GLY A 188 2.24 -9.26 2.31
CA GLY A 188 1.28 -9.09 1.21
C GLY A 188 0.32 -7.92 1.41
N SER A 189 -0.70 -7.79 0.57
CA SER A 189 -1.73 -6.76 0.73
C SER A 189 -3.13 -7.37 0.63
N GLY A 190 -4.07 -6.78 1.36
CA GLY A 190 -5.47 -7.20 1.41
C GLY A 190 -6.44 -6.06 1.65
N LEU A 191 -7.73 -6.36 1.48
CA LEU A 191 -8.84 -5.45 1.73
C LEU A 191 -9.70 -6.00 2.87
N PHE A 192 -9.96 -5.20 3.89
CA PHE A 192 -10.63 -5.62 5.12
C PHE A 192 -11.83 -4.73 5.44
N VAL A 193 -13.03 -5.14 5.01
CA VAL A 193 -14.26 -4.32 5.08
C VAL A 193 -14.47 -3.66 6.44
N LEU A 194 -14.33 -4.42 7.54
CA LEU A 194 -14.58 -3.89 8.89
C LEU A 194 -13.49 -2.90 9.33
N GLN A 195 -12.22 -3.16 9.00
CA GLN A 195 -11.13 -2.24 9.34
C GLN A 195 -11.21 -0.96 8.51
N SER A 196 -11.61 -1.05 7.23
CA SER A 196 -11.80 0.12 6.37
C SER A 196 -12.94 1.05 6.83
N CYS A 197 -13.76 0.63 7.79
CA CYS A 197 -14.76 1.49 8.44
C CYS A 197 -14.19 2.32 9.60
N CYS A 198 -13.00 1.99 10.13
CA CYS A 198 -12.39 2.70 11.24
C CYS A 198 -11.67 3.95 10.74
N ASN A 199 -12.06 5.13 11.24
CA ASN A 199 -11.42 6.38 10.86
C ASN A 199 -10.05 6.58 11.52
N HIS A 200 -9.30 7.55 11.00
CA HIS A 200 -7.99 7.93 11.51
C HIS A 200 -8.05 8.78 12.78
N SER A 201 -7.15 8.50 13.73
CA SER A 201 -6.71 9.44 14.77
C SER A 201 -5.19 9.31 14.97
N CYS A 202 -4.49 10.44 15.15
CA CYS A 202 -3.07 10.40 15.55
C CYS A 202 -2.88 9.89 16.99
N VAL A 203 -3.96 9.90 17.78
CA VAL A 203 -4.09 9.27 19.11
C VAL A 203 -5.21 8.23 19.03
N PRO A 204 -4.94 7.06 18.43
CA PRO A 204 -5.96 6.05 18.22
C PRO A 204 -6.34 5.36 19.54
N ASN A 205 -7.59 4.90 19.65
CA ASN A 205 -8.07 4.08 20.77
C ASN A 205 -8.13 2.58 20.43
N ALA A 206 -7.81 2.23 19.18
CA ALA A 206 -7.63 0.85 18.73
C ALA A 206 -6.45 0.72 17.77
N GLU A 207 -5.89 -0.48 17.65
CA GLU A 207 -4.81 -0.80 16.72
C GLU A 207 -5.15 -2.00 15.84
N THR A 208 -4.54 -2.04 14.67
CA THR A 208 -4.62 -3.17 13.74
C THR A 208 -3.38 -4.05 13.86
N SER A 209 -3.56 -5.36 14.01
CA SER A 209 -2.43 -6.29 14.10
C SER A 209 -2.74 -7.65 13.48
N PHE A 210 -1.69 -8.44 13.25
CA PHE A 210 -1.75 -9.82 12.73
C PHE A 210 -1.10 -10.79 13.74
N PRO A 211 -1.69 -10.99 14.92
CA PRO A 211 -1.03 -11.70 16.04
C PRO A 211 -0.68 -13.15 15.74
N GLU A 212 -1.40 -13.79 14.81
CA GLU A 212 -1.17 -15.18 14.41
C GLU A 212 -0.27 -15.32 13.17
N ASN A 213 0.33 -14.21 12.70
CA ASN A 213 1.09 -14.12 11.46
C ASN A 213 0.38 -14.78 10.26
N ASN A 214 -0.91 -14.45 10.11
CA ASN A 214 -1.72 -14.91 9.00
C ASN A 214 -2.50 -13.72 8.42
N PHE A 215 -3.41 -13.98 7.48
CA PHE A 215 -4.21 -12.93 6.86
C PHE A 215 -5.41 -12.46 7.70
N LEU A 216 -5.56 -12.92 8.95
CA LEU A 216 -6.63 -12.47 9.84
C LEU A 216 -6.19 -11.20 10.57
N LEU A 217 -6.84 -10.09 10.21
CA LEU A 217 -6.63 -8.81 10.84
C LEU A 217 -7.42 -8.72 12.16
N HIS A 218 -6.74 -8.32 13.22
CA HIS A 218 -7.34 -8.02 14.52
C HIS A 218 -7.41 -6.51 14.71
N VAL A 219 -8.56 -6.01 15.17
CA VAL A 219 -8.70 -4.64 15.68
C VAL A 219 -8.83 -4.75 17.19
N THR A 220 -7.81 -4.31 17.92
CA THR A 220 -7.71 -4.45 19.37
C THR A 220 -7.78 -3.09 20.04
N ALA A 221 -8.60 -2.96 21.09
CA ALA A 221 -8.69 -1.72 21.85
C ALA A 221 -7.39 -1.48 22.64
N LEU A 222 -6.87 -0.26 22.59
CA LEU A 222 -5.70 0.20 23.35
C LEU A 222 -6.09 0.74 24.74
N GLU A 223 -7.35 1.11 24.89
CA GLU A 223 -7.95 1.66 26.10
C GLU A 223 -9.42 1.27 26.20
N ASP A 224 -10.07 1.57 27.33
CA ASP A 224 -11.50 1.34 27.52
C ASP A 224 -12.33 2.25 26.59
N ILE A 225 -13.07 1.66 25.65
CA ILE A 225 -13.95 2.38 24.70
C ILE A 225 -15.39 2.35 25.22
N LYS A 226 -15.99 3.52 25.46
CA LYS A 226 -17.36 3.63 25.98
C LYS A 226 -18.42 3.55 24.88
N PRO A 227 -19.68 3.18 25.23
CA PRO A 227 -20.78 3.21 24.26
C PRO A 227 -20.94 4.58 23.61
N GLY A 228 -20.90 4.61 22.27
CA GLY A 228 -21.02 5.84 21.48
C GLY A 228 -19.70 6.54 21.18
N GLU A 229 -18.58 6.10 21.75
CA GLU A 229 -17.25 6.54 21.31
C GLU A 229 -16.90 5.88 19.98
N GLU A 230 -16.33 6.66 19.06
CA GLU A 230 -15.88 6.17 17.76
C GLU A 230 -14.60 5.34 17.92
N ILE A 231 -14.50 4.24 17.16
CA ILE A 231 -13.29 3.43 17.10
C ILE A 231 -12.39 4.04 16.03
N CYS A 232 -11.24 4.54 16.45
CA CYS A 232 -10.24 5.15 15.57
C CYS A 232 -8.93 4.37 15.61
N ILE A 233 -8.37 4.12 14.43
CA ILE A 233 -7.04 3.53 14.23
C ILE A 233 -6.08 4.59 13.70
N SER A 234 -4.78 4.28 13.66
CA SER A 234 -3.82 5.14 12.94
C SER A 234 -3.62 4.65 11.51
N TYR A 235 -3.52 5.57 10.56
CA TYR A 235 -3.13 5.31 9.17
C TYR A 235 -1.64 5.61 8.94
N LEU A 236 -1.00 6.15 9.99
CA LEU A 236 0.41 6.49 10.05
C LEU A 236 1.12 5.44 10.91
N ASP A 237 2.35 5.11 10.56
CA ASP A 237 3.19 4.25 11.40
C ASP A 237 3.59 4.95 12.72
N CYS A 238 4.33 4.25 13.59
CA CYS A 238 4.76 4.82 14.87
C CYS A 238 5.66 6.05 14.71
N CYS A 239 6.62 6.02 13.78
CA CYS A 239 7.56 7.11 13.56
C CYS A 239 6.82 8.34 13.00
N GLN A 240 5.99 8.14 11.98
CA GLN A 240 5.17 9.19 11.36
C GLN A 240 4.21 9.84 12.36
N ARG A 241 3.62 9.07 13.29
CA ARG A 241 2.74 9.64 14.33
C ARG A 241 3.45 10.59 15.28
N GLU A 242 4.73 10.41 15.52
CA GLU A 242 5.52 11.27 16.40
C GLU A 242 6.12 12.48 15.69
N ARG A 243 6.09 12.50 14.35
CA ARG A 243 6.47 13.68 13.56
C ARG A 243 5.52 14.86 13.80
N SER A 244 5.93 16.03 13.31
CA SER A 244 5.19 17.30 13.46
C SER A 244 3.76 17.21 12.91
N ARG A 245 2.86 18.07 13.40
CA ARG A 245 1.51 18.23 12.84
C ARG A 245 1.52 18.47 11.33
N HIS A 246 2.50 19.24 10.85
CA HIS A 246 2.67 19.53 9.44
C HIS A 246 2.92 18.25 8.64
N SER A 247 3.95 17.49 9.01
CA SER A 247 4.35 16.26 8.32
C SER A 247 3.22 15.22 8.34
N ARG A 248 2.54 15.05 9.48
CA ARG A 248 1.36 14.16 9.57
C ARG A 248 0.23 14.60 8.64
N HIS A 249 -0.07 15.90 8.59
CA HIS A 249 -1.09 16.42 7.68
C HIS A 249 -0.70 16.33 6.22
N LYS A 250 0.59 16.49 5.87
CA LYS A 250 1.10 16.30 4.52
C LYS A 250 0.80 14.87 4.05
N ILE A 251 1.26 13.87 4.82
CA ILE A 251 1.03 12.44 4.53
C ILE A 251 -0.45 12.09 4.45
N LEU A 252 -1.28 12.57 5.39
CA LEU A 252 -2.72 12.25 5.40
C LEU A 252 -3.49 12.92 4.26
N ARG A 253 -3.14 14.16 3.90
CA ARG A 253 -3.72 14.84 2.74
C ARG A 253 -3.29 14.14 1.47
N GLU A 254 -2.03 13.74 1.35
CA GLU A 254 -1.49 13.05 0.18
C GLU A 254 -2.13 11.71 -0.08
N ASN A 255 -2.20 10.85 0.94
CA ASN A 255 -2.60 9.46 0.77
C ASN A 255 -4.11 9.22 0.97
N TYR A 256 -4.77 10.09 1.74
CA TYR A 256 -6.16 9.89 2.15
C TYR A 256 -7.06 11.10 1.90
N LEU A 257 -6.51 12.23 1.43
CA LEU A 257 -7.22 13.45 1.06
C LEU A 257 -8.15 13.98 2.18
N PHE A 258 -7.65 14.00 3.41
CA PHE A 258 -8.34 14.67 4.50
C PHE A 258 -7.36 15.39 5.42
N VAL A 259 -7.88 16.30 6.25
CA VAL A 259 -7.10 16.98 7.28
C VAL A 259 -7.53 16.44 8.64
N CYS A 260 -6.58 15.88 9.37
CA CYS A 260 -6.85 15.33 10.70
C CYS A 260 -7.23 16.44 11.68
N SER A 261 -8.28 16.21 12.46
CA SER A 261 -8.78 17.11 13.51
C SER A 261 -8.85 16.41 14.87
N CYS A 262 -8.03 15.36 15.06
CA CYS A 262 -7.96 14.65 16.33
C CYS A 262 -7.40 15.55 17.47
N PRO A 263 -7.57 15.15 18.75
CA PRO A 263 -7.10 15.94 19.88
C PRO A 263 -5.62 16.35 19.81
N LYS A 264 -4.72 15.47 19.34
CA LYS A 264 -3.29 15.77 19.15
C LYS A 264 -3.09 16.89 18.11
N CYS A 265 -3.72 16.77 16.94
CA CYS A 265 -3.64 17.78 15.89
C CYS A 265 -4.29 19.13 16.26
N LEU A 266 -5.28 19.13 17.15
CA LEU A 266 -5.88 20.36 17.65
C LEU A 266 -5.01 21.04 18.71
N ALA A 267 -4.36 20.26 19.59
CA ALA A 267 -3.45 20.78 20.60
C ALA A 267 -2.19 21.41 19.97
N GLU A 268 -1.67 20.83 18.90
CA GLU A 268 -0.47 21.30 18.18
C GLU A 268 -0.79 22.38 17.11
N ALA A 269 -1.99 22.97 17.12
CA ALA A 269 -2.41 23.87 16.04
C ALA A 269 -1.58 25.16 15.94
N ASP A 270 -1.03 25.63 17.06
CA ASP A 270 -0.23 26.85 17.18
C ASP A 270 1.30 26.58 17.18
N GLU A 271 1.72 25.32 17.04
CA GLU A 271 3.13 24.98 16.98
C GLU A 271 3.73 25.35 15.60
N PRO A 272 4.98 25.84 15.56
CA PRO A 272 5.65 26.14 14.29
C PRO A 272 5.79 24.87 13.44
N ASN A 273 5.64 25.00 12.13
CA ASN A 273 5.94 23.93 11.20
C ASN A 273 7.47 23.77 11.16
N VAL A 274 8.01 22.89 11.99
CA VAL A 274 9.44 22.51 11.94
C VAL A 274 9.49 21.13 11.30
N THR A 275 9.96 21.09 10.06
CA THR A 275 10.40 19.86 9.39
C THR A 275 11.82 19.56 9.89
N SER A 276 12.14 18.29 10.14
CA SER A 276 13.54 17.91 10.40
C SER A 276 14.37 18.06 9.13
N GLU A 277 15.68 18.26 9.23
CA GLU A 277 16.60 18.36 8.07
C GLU A 277 16.46 17.13 7.12
N GLU A 278 16.19 15.94 7.67
CA GLU A 278 15.89 14.71 6.89
C GLU A 278 14.61 14.81 6.02
N GLU A 279 13.66 15.70 6.34
CA GLU A 279 12.45 15.93 5.54
C GLU A 279 12.66 17.00 4.46
N GLU A 280 13.71 17.83 4.56
CA GLU A 280 14.06 18.81 3.51
C GLU A 280 14.73 18.09 2.31
N ASP A 281 15.53 17.05 2.58
CA ASP A 281 16.17 16.23 1.53
C ASP A 281 15.14 15.45 0.67
N GLU A 282 14.06 14.95 1.27
CA GLU A 282 12.93 14.33 0.53
C GLU A 282 12.15 15.36 -0.32
N GLU A 283 12.16 16.65 0.05
CA GLU A 283 11.53 17.72 -0.73
C GLU A 283 12.38 18.17 -1.94
N GLU A 284 13.71 18.04 -1.87
CA GLU A 284 14.60 18.33 -3.00
C GLU A 284 14.57 17.23 -4.07
N GLU A 285 14.47 15.94 -3.70
CA GLU A 285 14.38 14.83 -4.68
C GLU A 285 13.09 14.84 -5.51
N GLU A 286 11.96 15.29 -4.96
CA GLU A 286 10.71 15.45 -5.73
C GLU A 286 10.62 16.77 -6.52
N GLY A 287 11.57 17.69 -6.30
CA GLY A 287 11.52 19.07 -6.76
C GLY A 287 12.38 19.43 -7.99
N GLU A 288 13.37 18.63 -8.37
CA GLU A 288 14.26 18.98 -9.49
C GLU A 288 13.80 18.40 -10.85
N PRO A 289 13.37 19.24 -11.81
CA PRO A 289 13.44 18.85 -13.21
C PRO A 289 14.91 18.84 -13.62
N GLU A 290 15.46 17.67 -13.98
CA GLU A 290 16.66 17.60 -14.79
C GLU A 290 16.40 18.32 -16.12
N ASP A 291 16.75 19.60 -16.18
CA ASP A 291 17.00 20.32 -17.43
C ASP A 291 18.19 19.63 -18.11
N ALA A 292 17.90 18.58 -18.87
CA ALA A 292 18.82 18.06 -19.86
C ALA A 292 18.93 19.10 -20.97
N GLU A 293 19.90 20.02 -20.83
CA GLU A 293 20.49 20.75 -21.95
C GLU A 293 21.01 19.74 -22.98
N LEU A 294 20.13 19.35 -23.91
CA LEU A 294 20.54 18.77 -25.18
C LEU A 294 21.10 19.90 -26.03
N GLY A 295 22.42 20.05 -25.94
CA GLY A 295 23.21 20.86 -26.85
C GLY A 295 22.92 20.50 -28.29
N ASP A 296 22.36 21.47 -29.00
CA ASP A 296 22.13 21.43 -30.44
C ASP A 296 23.47 21.74 -31.13
N GLU A 297 24.23 20.70 -31.44
CA GLU A 297 25.43 20.82 -32.26
C GLU A 297 25.04 20.56 -33.72
N MET A 298 24.85 21.63 -34.51
CA MET A 298 25.13 21.53 -35.94
C MET A 298 25.42 22.88 -36.62
N THR A 299 26.54 22.85 -37.36
CA THR A 299 26.91 23.62 -38.57
C THR A 299 27.71 24.93 -38.45
N ASP A 300 28.93 24.79 -38.96
CA ASP A 300 29.58 25.62 -39.99
C ASP A 300 30.42 26.86 -39.61
N VAL A 301 31.71 26.70 -39.96
CA VAL A 301 32.82 27.65 -40.21
C VAL A 301 33.66 28.10 -39.01
#